data_AF-A0A1F5EIP8-F1
#
_entry.id   AF-A0A1F5EIP8-F1
#
_cell.length_a   1.000
_cell.length_b   1.000
_cell.length_c   1.000
_cell.angle_alpha   90.00
_cell.angle_beta   90.00
_cell.angle_gamma   90.00
#
_symmetry.space_group_name_H-M   'P 1'
#
loop_
_entity.id
_entity.type
_entity.pdbx_description
1 polymer ?
#
loop_
_entity_poly.entity_id
_entity_poly.type
_entity_poly.pdbx_seq_one_letter_code
_entity_poly.pdbx_strand_id
1 'polypeptide(L)' 'MKDLNKKTEKELEKILADKRKDLREVRFGSSGSKDKNVKGRVNIRKETARILTELRIREIKSK' A
#
# COMPACT_ATOMS: atom_id res chain seq x y z
N MET A 1 8.76 -0.19 9.24
CA MET A 1 7.87 -1.25 8.71
C MET A 1 8.48 -2.60 9.06
N LYS A 2 8.15 -3.16 10.24
CA LYS A 2 8.77 -4.39 10.75
C LYS A 2 7.78 -5.54 10.96
N ASP A 3 6.52 -5.38 10.53
CA ASP A 3 5.44 -6.26 10.99
C ASP A 3 4.44 -6.68 9.90
N LEU A 4 4.82 -6.70 8.61
CA LEU A 4 3.96 -7.32 7.58
C LEU A 4 3.88 -8.84 7.77
N ASN A 5 4.91 -9.45 8.34
CA ASN A 5 5.00 -10.87 8.61
C ASN A 5 4.03 -11.34 9.71
N LYS A 6 3.58 -10.43 10.58
CA LYS A 6 2.62 -10.75 11.66
C LYS A 6 1.16 -10.72 11.20
N LYS A 7 0.90 -10.16 10.01
CA LYS A 7 -0.45 -9.99 9.49
C LYS A 7 -0.88 -11.20 8.68
N THR A 8 -2.15 -11.56 8.82
CA THR A 8 -2.76 -12.61 8.00
C THR A 8 -2.92 -12.13 6.55
N GLU A 9 -3.05 -13.04 5.60
CA GLU A 9 -3.20 -12.68 4.18
C GLU A 9 -4.43 -11.79 3.94
N LYS A 10 -5.55 -12.12 4.60
CA LYS A 10 -6.78 -11.31 4.56
C LYS A 10 -6.58 -9.89 5.08
N GLU A 11 -5.78 -9.72 6.14
CA GLU A 11 -5.44 -8.39 6.66
C GLU A 11 -4.56 -7.61 5.68
N LEU A 12 -3.60 -8.28 5.03
CA LEU A 12 -2.75 -7.67 4.01
C LEU A 12 -3.56 -7.19 2.81
N GLU A 13 -4.54 -7.99 2.36
CA GLU A 13 -5.46 -7.61 1.29
C GLU A 13 -6.34 -6.41 1.67
N LYS A 14 -6.86 -6.38 2.91
CA LYS A 14 -7.64 -5.24 3.40
C LYS A 14 -6.80 -3.96 3.42
N ILE A 15 -5.59 -4.03 3.96
CA ILE A 15 -4.66 -2.89 3.98
C ILE A 15 -4.27 -2.47 2.56
N LEU A 16 -4.11 -3.42 1.63
CA LEU A 16 -3.83 -3.12 0.23
C LEU A 16 -4.98 -2.32 -0.40
N ALA A 17 -6.23 -2.71 -0.12
CA ALA A 17 -7.42 -2.00 -0.61
C ALA A 17 -7.48 -0.57 -0.06
N ASP A 18 -7.25 -0.40 1.24
CA ASP A 18 -7.25 0.92 1.89
C ASP A 18 -6.14 1.81 1.33
N LYS A 19 -4.91 1.31 1.20
CA LYS A 19 -3.78 2.07 0.62
C LYS A 19 -4.00 2.48 -0.83
N ARG A 20 -4.73 1.66 -1.61
CA ARG A 20 -5.11 2.02 -2.99
C ARG A 20 -6.16 3.13 -3.02
N LYS A 21 -7.10 3.14 -2.07
CA LYS A 21 -8.05 4.25 -1.89
C LYS A 21 -7.32 5.53 -1.51
N ASP A 22 -6.42 5.49 -0.53
CA ASP A 22 -5.58 6.63 -0.13
C ASP A 22 -4.81 7.19 -1.34
N LEU A 23 -4.22 6.31 -2.17
CA LEU A 23 -3.51 6.74 -3.37
C LEU A 23 -4.45 7.45 -4.37
N ARG A 24 -5.68 6.98 -4.51
CA ARG A 24 -6.69 7.60 -5.37
C ARG A 24 -7.08 8.98 -4.85
N GLU A 25 -7.32 9.09 -3.54
CA GLU A 25 -7.61 10.37 -2.89
C GLU A 25 -6.47 11.37 -3.02
N VAL A 26 -5.21 10.95 -2.86
CA VAL A 26 -4.05 11.83 -3.08
C VAL A 26 -3.95 12.28 -4.55
N ARG A 27 -4.27 11.39 -5.50
CA ARG A 27 -4.23 11.71 -6.94
C ARG A 27 -5.33 12.68 -7.38
N PHE A 28 -6.56 12.47 -6.90
CA PHE A 28 -7.73 13.23 -7.35
C PHE A 28 -8.15 14.34 -6.39
N GLY A 29 -7.85 14.22 -5.10
CA GLY A 29 -8.09 15.25 -4.10
C GLY A 29 -7.19 16.48 -4.24
N SER A 30 -6.12 16.37 -5.02
CA SER A 30 -5.25 17.50 -5.40
C SER A 30 -5.61 18.14 -6.76
N SER A 31 -6.69 17.71 -7.42
CA SER A 31 -7.17 18.36 -8.65
C SER A 31 -7.58 19.81 -8.36
N GLY A 32 -6.65 20.74 -8.53
CA GLY A 32 -6.86 22.18 -8.38
C GLY A 32 -5.79 22.89 -7.55
N SER A 33 -4.95 22.18 -6.79
CA SER A 33 -3.90 22.83 -5.98
C SER A 33 -2.65 21.94 -5.79
N LYS A 34 -1.48 22.58 -5.64
CA LYS A 34 -0.21 21.88 -5.44
C LYS A 34 -0.21 21.17 -4.08
N ASP A 35 -0.40 19.86 -4.10
CA ASP A 35 -0.35 19.04 -2.89
C ASP A 35 1.05 19.12 -2.25
N LYS A 36 1.11 19.63 -1.02
CA LYS A 36 2.37 19.79 -0.27
C LYS A 36 2.89 18.44 0.22
N ASN A 37 2.06 17.39 0.29
CA ASN A 37 2.45 16.09 0.86
C ASN A 37 3.01 15.09 -0.18
N VAL A 38 4.03 15.52 -0.92
CA VAL A 38 4.71 14.67 -1.93
C VAL A 38 5.32 13.41 -1.30
N LYS A 39 5.81 13.51 -0.06
CA LYS A 39 6.40 12.37 0.68
C LYS A 39 5.34 11.32 1.05
N GLY A 40 4.14 11.74 1.43
CA GLY A 40 3.01 10.82 1.70
C GLY A 40 2.68 9.95 0.50
N ARG A 41 2.61 10.54 -0.70
CA ARG A 41 2.37 9.80 -1.96
C ARG A 41 3.42 8.72 -2.23
N VAL A 42 4.70 9.06 -2.04
CA VAL A 42 5.81 8.12 -2.25
C VAL A 42 5.78 6.98 -1.21
N ASN A 43 5.46 7.30 0.05
CA ASN A 43 5.35 6.31 1.11
C ASN A 43 4.21 5.33 0.87
N ILE A 44 3.03 5.81 0.47
CA ILE A 44 1.88 4.95 0.11
C ILE A 44 2.27 3.97 -0.99
N ARG A 45 2.93 4.44 -2.08
CA ARG A 45 3.39 3.55 -3.16
C ARG A 45 4.39 2.50 -2.66
N LYS A 46 5.33 2.87 -1.79
CA LYS A 46 6.31 1.94 -1.21
C LYS A 46 5.64 0.89 -0.31
N GLU A 47 4.64 1.30 0.47
CA GLU A 47 3.85 0.39 1.31
C GLU A 47 3.07 -0.61 0.47
N THR A 48 2.36 -0.16 -0.56
CA THR A 48 1.65 -1.03 -1.52
C THR A 48 2.59 -2.05 -2.14
N ALA A 49 3.77 -1.63 -2.61
CA ALA A 49 4.74 -2.53 -3.23
C ALA A 49 5.24 -3.62 -2.27
N ARG A 50 5.49 -3.26 -1.00
CA ARG A 50 5.94 -4.20 0.03
C ARG A 50 4.86 -5.23 0.37
N ILE A 51 3.60 -4.81 0.48
CA ILE A 51 2.47 -5.71 0.71
C ILE A 51 2.33 -6.72 -0.45
N LEU A 52 2.38 -6.25 -1.70
CA LEU A 52 2.32 -7.13 -2.88
C LEU A 52 3.51 -8.12 -2.93
N THR A 53 4.70 -7.66 -2.54
CA THR A 53 5.89 -8.52 -2.48
C THR A 53 5.71 -9.63 -1.44
N GLU A 54 5.21 -9.30 -0.24
CA GLU A 54 4.95 -10.27 0.81
C GLU A 54 3.90 -11.30 0.39
N LEU A 55 2.79 -10.87 -0.21
CA LEU A 55 1.77 -11.77 -0.75
C LEU A 55 2.35 -12.72 -1.80
N ARG A 56 3.20 -12.20 -2.71
CA ARG A 56 3.87 -13.03 -3.72
C ARG A 56 4.84 -14.03 -3.11
N ILE A 57 5.59 -13.65 -2.07
CA ILE A 57 6.50 -14.56 -1.36
C ILE A 57 5.71 -15.71 -0.71
N ARG A 58 4.55 -15.43 -0.12
CA ARG A 58 3.68 -16.45 0.48
C ARG A 58 3.11 -17.40 -0.57
N GLU A 59 2.63 -16.86 -1.69
CA GLU A 59 2.16 -17.65 -2.82
C GLU A 59 3.24 -18.60 -3.36
N ILE A 60 4.47 -18.12 -3.51
CA ILE A 60 5.61 -18.95 -3.96
C ILE A 60 5.96 -20.02 -2.92
N LYS A 61 5.93 -19.71 -1.62
CA LYS A 61 6.21 -20.70 -0.56
C LYS A 61 5.14 -21.77 -0.41
N SER A 62 3.90 -21.46 -0.78
CA SER A 62 2.78 -22.41 -0.73
C SER A 62 2.76 -23.39 -1.91
N LYS A 63 3.64 -23.20 -2.90
CA LYS A 63 3.71 -23.96 -4.15
C LYS A 63 4.97 -24.81 -4.20
#